data_AF-A0AAD7BEC2-F1
#
_entry.id   AF-A0AAD7BEC2-F1
#
_cell.length_a   1.000
_cell.length_b   1.000
_cell.length_c   1.000
_cell.angle_alpha   90.00
_cell.angle_beta   90.00
_cell.angle_gamma   90.00
#
_symmetry.space_group_name_H-M   'P 1'
#
loop_
_entity.id
_entity.type
_entity.pdbx_description
1 polymer ?
#
loop_
_entity_poly.entity_id
_entity_poly.type
_entity_poly.pdbx_seq_one_letter_code
_entity_poly.pdbx_strand_id
1 'polypeptide(L)'
;MLDWHFEHTPNHRLFVHPRADGSTHTIYWREALQAIYVGAALLRSRFGWTPGVHMADTVISVLVSSDTIPYFILLASCFRANYVVFPISPRNSPDAIAHLIEKVGVKHLLIGHEPAMSKLATEALEILGKKGAILVPDVSLVPLFDELFLPSSTTAITPDSLAYEYKGPDATLWIMHSSGSTTFPKPIYFTNHQAIQACLTPWFGERDLTDLVLSVHGLPMYHGMGMMQTLWAPSCGVVLSTFEPKPFPTAPTPDVLFAAARTTQSDIIISVPAFVEAWLRNPDYVRWLSTRGAVLFGGGPLNKGVGDQLVLKGVKIFNLYGSYVYNPLYKLVEESAALNVAPLEAWDSEYILNFVRDVVHSVMTMHVGDDEDIFQHGCDSLQATWIRNCILASLRESAQLDTRRNTRNFIYDYPSISTLARFLFLVVSGGEAPPTAKVPVMQAMVSKHSQDFPTHSGAQQAPSSTKNIVLVTGTTGELGCHLLSLLLADEAVVKVHALNRSG
;
A
#
# COMPACT_ATOMS: atom_id res chain seq x y z
N MET A 1 10.54 4.68 22.66
CA MET A 1 9.55 5.74 22.33
C MET A 1 8.29 5.59 23.16
N LEU A 2 7.58 4.46 23.10
CA LEU A 2 6.36 4.25 23.91
C LEU A 2 6.64 4.44 25.41
N ASP A 3 7.56 3.68 25.99
CA ASP A 3 7.91 3.77 27.42
C ASP A 3 8.37 5.19 27.83
N TRP A 4 9.03 5.91 26.92
CA TRP A 4 9.42 7.31 27.16
C TRP A 4 8.18 8.19 27.41
N HIS A 5 7.12 8.05 26.62
CA HIS A 5 5.87 8.78 26.83
C HIS A 5 5.18 8.40 28.15
N PHE A 6 5.28 7.15 28.60
CA PHE A 6 4.75 6.74 29.92
C PHE A 6 5.42 7.49 31.07
N GLU A 7 6.74 7.60 31.00
CA GLU A 7 7.55 8.18 32.06
C GLU A 7 7.53 9.71 32.04
N HIS A 8 7.64 10.30 30.85
CA HIS A 8 7.91 11.73 30.69
C HIS A 8 6.67 12.55 30.33
N THR A 9 5.70 11.95 29.63
CA THR A 9 4.49 12.66 29.18
C THR A 9 3.20 11.83 29.38
N PRO A 10 2.96 11.24 30.56
CA PRO A 10 1.84 10.33 30.77
C PRO A 10 0.46 10.96 30.53
N ASN A 11 0.37 12.28 30.71
CA ASN A 11 -0.85 13.07 30.56
C ASN A 11 -0.92 13.79 29.21
N HIS A 12 -0.02 13.50 28.27
CA HIS A 12 -0.14 13.98 26.90
C HIS A 12 -1.18 13.13 26.15
N ARG A 13 -1.96 13.78 25.29
CA ARG A 13 -3.09 13.15 24.59
C ARG A 13 -2.55 12.26 23.48
N LEU A 14 -3.07 11.03 23.38
CA LEU A 14 -2.76 10.16 22.24
C LEU A 14 -3.94 10.11 21.27
N PHE A 15 -5.14 9.84 21.77
CA PHE A 15 -6.35 9.78 20.95
C PHE A 15 -7.37 10.81 21.38
N VAL A 16 -8.14 11.31 20.41
CA VAL A 16 -9.40 12.03 20.64
C VAL A 16 -10.48 11.50 19.71
N HIS A 17 -11.64 11.17 20.24
CA HIS A 17 -12.75 10.67 19.43
C HIS A 17 -14.08 11.29 19.88
N PRO A 18 -15.07 11.42 18.98
CA PRO A 18 -16.41 11.85 19.35
C PRO A 18 -17.11 10.78 20.19
N ARG A 19 -18.06 11.20 21.02
CA ARG A 19 -19.04 10.35 21.71
C ARG A 19 -20.42 10.51 21.07
N ALA A 20 -21.31 9.56 21.33
CA ALA A 20 -22.69 9.61 20.81
C ALA A 20 -23.47 10.87 21.20
N ASP A 21 -23.13 11.51 22.32
CA ASP A 21 -23.75 12.76 22.79
C ASP A 21 -23.16 14.04 22.14
N GLY A 22 -22.21 13.89 21.22
CA GLY A 22 -21.53 15.00 20.55
C GLY A 22 -20.36 15.60 21.34
N SER A 23 -20.09 15.12 22.55
CA SER A 23 -18.87 15.46 23.29
C SER A 23 -17.65 14.69 22.72
N THR A 24 -16.46 15.01 23.21
CA THR A 24 -15.23 14.30 22.83
C THR A 24 -14.65 13.55 24.03
N HIS A 25 -14.11 12.37 23.80
CA HIS A 25 -13.28 11.65 24.75
C HIS A 25 -11.82 11.71 24.34
N THR A 26 -10.94 11.81 25.32
CA THR A 26 -9.48 11.80 25.13
C THR A 26 -8.91 10.60 25.86
N ILE A 27 -8.04 9.84 25.17
CA ILE A 27 -7.23 8.78 25.77
C ILE A 27 -5.80 9.29 25.84
N TYR A 28 -5.24 9.29 27.04
CA TYR A 28 -3.87 9.74 27.30
C TYR A 28 -2.86 8.62 27.10
N TRP A 29 -1.58 8.98 26.91
CA TRP A 29 -0.49 8.01 26.78
C TRP A 29 -0.43 7.00 27.93
N ARG A 30 -0.70 7.42 29.17
CA ARG A 30 -0.75 6.52 30.33
C ARG A 30 -1.75 5.38 30.15
N GLU A 31 -2.97 5.70 29.74
CA GLU A 31 -4.06 4.72 29.56
C GLU A 31 -3.75 3.80 28.39
N ALA A 32 -3.28 4.36 27.27
CA ALA A 32 -2.90 3.59 26.10
C ALA A 32 -1.75 2.63 26.39
N LEU A 33 -0.72 3.04 27.14
CA LEU A 33 0.39 2.15 27.46
C LEU A 33 0.02 1.04 28.43
N GLN A 34 -0.85 1.32 29.40
CA GLN A 34 -1.42 0.27 30.24
C GLN A 34 -2.16 -0.76 29.37
N ALA A 35 -2.97 -0.31 28.42
CA ALA A 35 -3.66 -1.19 27.48
C ALA A 35 -2.69 -1.98 26.58
N ILE A 36 -1.58 -1.37 26.14
CA ILE A 36 -0.50 -2.06 25.40
C ILE A 36 0.15 -3.17 26.23
N TYR A 37 0.41 -2.91 27.52
CA TYR A 37 0.96 -3.93 28.42
C TYR A 37 -0.02 -5.07 28.67
N VAL A 38 -1.30 -4.76 28.86
CA VAL A 38 -2.36 -5.77 28.95
C VAL A 38 -2.42 -6.62 27.68
N GLY A 39 -2.47 -5.99 26.51
CA GLY A 39 -2.46 -6.70 25.23
C GLY A 39 -1.22 -7.58 25.05
N ALA A 40 -0.03 -7.06 25.37
CA ALA A 40 1.22 -7.82 25.25
C ALA A 40 1.25 -9.04 26.18
N ALA A 41 0.77 -8.91 27.43
CA ALA A 41 0.65 -10.03 28.35
C ALA A 41 -0.35 -11.08 27.86
N LEU A 42 -1.52 -10.65 27.34
CA LEU A 42 -2.51 -11.54 26.75
C LEU A 42 -1.92 -12.33 25.57
N LEU A 43 -1.21 -11.66 24.67
CA LEU A 43 -0.57 -12.31 23.51
C LEU A 43 0.53 -13.29 23.94
N ARG A 44 1.39 -12.91 24.89
CA ARG A 44 2.42 -13.82 25.45
C ARG A 44 1.78 -15.05 26.09
N SER A 45 0.69 -14.88 26.85
CA SER A 45 -0.04 -16.00 27.46
C SER A 45 -0.70 -16.90 26.40
N ARG A 46 -1.35 -16.32 25.38
CA ARG A 46 -2.06 -17.08 24.34
C ARG A 46 -1.12 -17.92 23.48
N PHE A 47 0.07 -17.40 23.19
CA PHE A 47 1.04 -18.07 22.32
C PHE A 47 2.10 -18.87 23.07
N GLY A 48 1.91 -19.10 24.38
CA GLY A 48 2.79 -19.94 25.18
C GLY A 48 4.21 -19.40 25.31
N TRP A 49 4.36 -18.07 25.39
CA TRP A 49 5.67 -17.45 25.59
C TRP A 49 6.31 -17.96 26.88
N THR A 50 7.61 -18.28 26.80
CA THR A 50 8.40 -18.75 27.94
C THR A 50 9.69 -17.94 28.06
N PRO A 51 10.13 -17.58 29.29
CA PRO A 51 11.39 -16.88 29.49
C PRO A 51 12.58 -17.63 28.86
N GLY A 52 13.41 -16.94 28.10
CA GLY A 52 14.60 -17.52 27.46
C GLY A 52 14.35 -18.27 26.14
N VAL A 53 13.10 -18.52 25.76
CA VAL A 53 12.76 -18.98 24.41
C VAL A 53 12.53 -17.76 23.53
N HIS A 54 13.46 -17.49 22.63
CA HIS A 54 13.35 -16.38 21.68
C HIS A 54 12.25 -16.68 20.64
N MET A 55 11.00 -16.39 20.99
CA MET A 55 9.87 -16.34 20.05
C MET A 55 9.95 -15.17 19.07
N ALA A 56 11.03 -14.39 19.11
CA ALA A 56 11.03 -13.04 18.58
C ALA A 56 11.16 -12.95 17.05
N ASP A 57 11.21 -14.08 16.34
CA ASP A 57 11.06 -14.16 14.88
C ASP A 57 9.67 -14.71 14.50
N THR A 58 8.79 -14.93 15.49
CA THR A 58 7.42 -15.38 15.27
C THR A 58 6.64 -14.26 14.62
N VAL A 59 6.12 -14.55 13.42
CA VAL A 59 5.22 -13.65 12.71
C VAL A 59 3.78 -13.90 13.14
N ILE A 60 3.13 -12.83 13.61
CA ILE A 60 1.70 -12.79 13.90
C ILE A 60 1.01 -12.00 12.79
N SER A 61 0.11 -12.66 12.08
CA SER A 61 -0.75 -11.99 11.11
C SER A 61 -2.00 -11.42 11.78
N VAL A 62 -2.45 -10.25 11.31
CA VAL A 62 -3.67 -9.60 11.80
C VAL A 62 -4.64 -9.40 10.64
N LEU A 63 -5.79 -10.08 10.68
CA LEU A 63 -6.85 -10.00 9.68
C LEU A 63 -8.13 -9.48 10.33
N VAL A 64 -8.24 -8.15 10.42
CA VAL A 64 -9.38 -7.50 11.06
C VAL A 64 -9.87 -6.29 10.26
N SER A 65 -11.16 -5.97 10.41
CA SER A 65 -11.74 -4.71 9.94
C SER A 65 -11.79 -3.63 11.05
N SER A 66 -11.18 -3.94 12.22
CA SER A 66 -11.27 -3.23 13.51
C SER A 66 -11.00 -1.71 13.47
N ASP A 67 -11.59 -1.01 14.45
CA ASP A 67 -11.40 0.42 14.70
C ASP A 67 -9.93 0.78 15.00
N THR A 68 -9.57 2.03 14.72
CA THR A 68 -8.19 2.52 14.81
C THR A 68 -7.54 2.32 16.18
N ILE A 69 -8.26 2.60 17.28
CA ILE A 69 -7.71 2.52 18.64
C ILE A 69 -7.34 1.08 19.02
N PRO A 70 -8.27 0.11 19.07
CA PRO A 70 -7.91 -1.27 19.42
C PRO A 70 -6.89 -1.88 18.45
N TYR A 71 -6.94 -1.54 17.17
CA TYR A 71 -5.94 -1.97 16.19
C TYR A 71 -4.55 -1.39 16.52
N PHE A 72 -4.45 -0.09 16.79
CA PHE A 72 -3.19 0.55 17.20
C PHE A 72 -2.60 -0.14 18.43
N ILE A 73 -3.43 -0.34 19.46
CA ILE A 73 -3.01 -0.96 20.72
C ILE A 73 -2.56 -2.40 20.48
N LEU A 74 -3.27 -3.16 19.64
CA LEU A 74 -2.88 -4.52 19.28
C LEU A 74 -1.50 -4.56 18.61
N LEU A 75 -1.23 -3.69 17.65
CA LEU A 75 0.07 -3.66 16.98
C LEU A 75 1.20 -3.26 17.91
N ALA A 76 0.98 -2.22 18.73
CA ALA A 76 1.94 -1.82 19.74
C ALA A 76 2.15 -2.93 20.80
N SER A 77 1.12 -3.71 21.11
CA SER A 77 1.21 -4.89 21.98
C SER A 77 2.05 -6.00 21.36
N CYS A 78 1.91 -6.26 20.05
CA CYS A 78 2.78 -7.19 19.32
C CYS A 78 4.23 -6.75 19.38
N PHE A 79 4.52 -5.46 19.12
CA PHE A 79 5.87 -4.91 19.24
C PHE A 79 6.42 -5.10 20.65
N ARG A 80 5.66 -4.73 21.68
CA ARG A 80 6.07 -4.89 23.08
C ARG A 80 6.31 -6.35 23.46
N ALA A 81 5.53 -7.27 22.89
CA ALA A 81 5.70 -8.70 23.10
C ALA A 81 6.85 -9.34 22.29
N ASN A 82 7.62 -8.53 21.55
CA ASN A 82 8.72 -8.95 20.66
C ASN A 82 8.29 -9.79 19.46
N TYR A 83 7.06 -9.66 18.99
CA TYR A 83 6.59 -10.34 17.78
C TYR A 83 6.75 -9.46 16.53
N VAL A 84 7.00 -10.11 15.39
CA VAL A 84 6.89 -9.47 14.08
C VAL A 84 5.43 -9.45 13.69
N VAL A 85 4.87 -8.28 13.42
CA VAL A 85 3.45 -8.17 13.06
C VAL A 85 3.26 -8.04 11.55
N PHE A 86 2.25 -8.73 11.02
CA PHE A 86 1.89 -8.69 9.60
C PHE A 86 0.39 -8.39 9.43
N PRO A 87 0.00 -7.11 9.37
CA PRO A 87 -1.35 -6.72 9.02
C PRO A 87 -1.69 -7.14 7.59
N ILE A 88 -2.75 -7.93 7.41
CA ILE A 88 -3.27 -8.33 6.10
C ILE A 88 -4.60 -7.62 5.83
N SER A 89 -4.72 -7.04 4.64
CA SER A 89 -5.94 -6.41 4.19
C SER A 89 -7.07 -7.42 4.07
N PRO A 90 -8.22 -7.20 4.74
CA PRO A 90 -9.42 -8.02 4.57
C PRO A 90 -10.09 -7.83 3.20
N ARG A 91 -9.55 -6.94 2.34
CA ARG A 91 -10.01 -6.77 0.96
C ARG A 91 -9.38 -7.77 -0.01
N ASN A 92 -8.36 -8.50 0.43
CA ASN A 92 -7.74 -9.56 -0.35
C ASN A 92 -8.67 -10.78 -0.45
N SER A 93 -8.56 -11.53 -1.55
CA SER A 93 -9.25 -12.81 -1.69
C SER A 93 -8.65 -13.87 -0.73
N PRO A 94 -9.40 -14.94 -0.41
CA PRO A 94 -8.89 -16.06 0.36
C PRO A 94 -7.59 -16.65 -0.21
N ASP A 95 -7.48 -16.79 -1.53
CA ASP A 95 -6.27 -17.25 -2.20
C ASP A 95 -5.06 -16.34 -1.98
N ALA A 96 -5.29 -15.02 -2.01
CA ALA A 96 -4.24 -14.04 -1.76
C ALA A 96 -3.80 -14.05 -0.29
N ILE A 97 -4.72 -14.23 0.65
CA ILE A 97 -4.42 -14.36 2.08
C ILE A 97 -3.64 -15.65 2.33
N ALA A 98 -4.07 -16.78 1.76
CA ALA A 98 -3.36 -18.05 1.84
C ALA A 98 -1.93 -17.91 1.31
N HIS A 99 -1.76 -17.31 0.12
CA HIS A 99 -0.44 -17.05 -0.45
C HIS A 99 0.47 -16.24 0.48
N LEU A 100 -0.04 -15.18 1.09
CA LEU A 100 0.72 -14.33 2.01
C LEU A 100 1.09 -15.07 3.31
N ILE A 101 0.15 -15.82 3.89
CA ILE A 101 0.38 -16.63 5.10
C ILE A 101 1.49 -17.64 4.88
N GLU A 102 1.41 -18.40 3.78
CA GLU A 102 2.40 -19.41 3.40
C GLU A 102 3.77 -18.78 3.15
N LYS A 103 3.81 -17.73 2.33
CA LYS A 103 5.06 -17.09 1.91
C LYS A 103 5.81 -16.45 3.07
N VAL A 104 5.10 -15.93 4.06
CA VAL A 104 5.71 -15.29 5.24
C VAL A 104 6.02 -16.30 6.34
N GLY A 105 5.37 -17.48 6.36
CA GLY A 105 5.52 -18.44 7.45
C GLY A 105 4.82 -17.96 8.71
N VAL A 106 3.59 -17.46 8.57
CA VAL A 106 2.79 -16.98 9.71
C VAL A 106 2.49 -18.14 10.66
N LYS A 107 2.77 -17.95 11.96
CA LYS A 107 2.52 -18.96 13.00
C LYS A 107 1.18 -18.77 13.70
N HIS A 108 0.77 -17.52 13.88
CA HIS A 108 -0.50 -17.18 14.53
C HIS A 108 -1.28 -16.17 13.68
N LEU A 109 -2.55 -16.45 13.46
CA LEU A 109 -3.49 -15.59 12.76
C LEU A 109 -4.51 -15.03 13.75
N LEU A 110 -4.42 -13.72 14.01
CA LEU A 110 -5.40 -12.98 14.78
C LEU A 110 -6.52 -12.48 13.87
N ILE A 111 -7.76 -12.82 14.18
CA ILE A 111 -8.93 -12.45 13.37
C ILE A 111 -9.91 -11.58 14.16
N GLY A 112 -10.67 -10.77 13.42
CA GLY A 112 -11.74 -9.94 13.97
C GLY A 112 -12.92 -10.78 14.44
N HIS A 113 -13.79 -10.19 15.26
CA HIS A 113 -15.00 -10.84 15.76
C HIS A 113 -16.11 -10.90 14.71
N GLU A 114 -15.94 -10.22 13.59
CA GLU A 114 -16.93 -10.16 12.52
C GLU A 114 -17.00 -11.51 11.77
N PRO A 115 -18.20 -12.03 11.48
CA PRO A 115 -18.36 -13.30 10.74
C PRO A 115 -17.61 -13.33 9.40
N ALA A 116 -17.51 -12.17 8.73
CA ALA A 116 -16.75 -12.03 7.49
C ALA A 116 -15.26 -12.34 7.67
N MET A 117 -14.64 -11.95 8.79
CA MET A 117 -13.21 -12.21 9.05
C MET A 117 -12.98 -13.70 9.31
N SER A 118 -13.87 -14.33 10.10
CA SER A 118 -13.84 -15.77 10.35
C SER A 118 -14.00 -16.59 9.06
N LYS A 119 -14.95 -16.18 8.19
CA LYS A 119 -15.13 -16.79 6.87
C LYS A 119 -13.87 -16.66 6.00
N LEU A 120 -13.33 -15.46 5.85
CA LEU A 120 -12.10 -15.23 5.05
C LEU A 120 -10.92 -16.06 5.56
N ALA A 121 -10.72 -16.10 6.88
CA ALA A 121 -9.66 -16.90 7.50
C ALA A 121 -9.86 -18.39 7.23
N THR A 122 -11.08 -18.90 7.42
CA THR A 122 -11.41 -20.32 7.18
C THR A 122 -11.13 -20.72 5.73
N GLU A 123 -11.63 -19.93 4.77
CA GLU A 123 -11.41 -20.19 3.34
C GLU A 123 -9.91 -20.17 2.97
N ALA A 124 -9.14 -19.23 3.51
CA ALA A 124 -7.69 -19.16 3.28
C ALA A 124 -6.95 -20.38 3.87
N LEU A 125 -7.32 -20.81 5.09
CA LEU A 125 -6.70 -21.96 5.75
C LEU A 125 -7.06 -23.28 5.06
N GLU A 126 -8.28 -23.43 4.53
CA GLU A 126 -8.66 -24.58 3.72
C GLU A 126 -7.83 -24.67 2.43
N ILE A 127 -7.56 -23.53 1.78
CA ILE A 127 -6.69 -23.47 0.59
C ILE A 127 -5.26 -23.91 0.96
N LEU A 128 -4.73 -23.47 2.10
CA LEU A 128 -3.42 -23.90 2.60
C LEU A 128 -3.37 -25.41 2.87
N GLY A 129 -4.41 -25.94 3.52
CA GLY A 129 -4.53 -27.37 3.79
C GLY A 129 -4.57 -28.21 2.51
N LYS A 130 -5.33 -27.77 1.50
CA LYS A 130 -5.39 -28.44 0.18
C LYS A 130 -4.06 -28.42 -0.57
N LYS A 131 -3.25 -27.38 -0.39
CA LYS A 131 -1.90 -27.28 -0.98
C LYS A 131 -0.85 -28.12 -0.25
N GLY A 132 -1.18 -28.66 0.92
CA GLY A 132 -0.21 -29.36 1.76
C GLY A 132 0.83 -28.43 2.37
N ALA A 133 0.44 -27.19 2.73
CA ALA A 133 1.35 -26.22 3.33
C ALA A 133 1.99 -26.78 4.60
N ILE A 134 3.29 -26.54 4.77
CA ILE A 134 4.11 -27.05 5.88
C ILE A 134 3.66 -26.46 7.22
N LEU A 135 3.22 -25.19 7.21
CA LEU A 135 2.77 -24.46 8.38
C LEU A 135 1.35 -23.93 8.15
N VAL A 136 0.44 -24.31 9.03
CA VAL A 136 -0.91 -23.74 9.13
C VAL A 136 -0.98 -22.98 10.45
N PRO A 137 -1.30 -21.68 10.45
CA PRO A 137 -1.28 -20.88 11.66
C PRO A 137 -2.42 -21.25 12.62
N ASP A 138 -2.16 -21.16 13.92
CA ASP A 138 -3.21 -21.19 14.92
C ASP A 138 -4.07 -19.92 14.82
N VAL A 139 -5.39 -20.06 14.97
CA VAL A 139 -6.33 -18.95 14.88
C VAL A 139 -6.76 -18.49 16.27
N SER A 140 -6.78 -17.19 16.50
CA SER A 140 -7.30 -16.60 17.73
C SER A 140 -8.04 -15.29 17.44
N LEU A 141 -9.05 -14.97 18.24
CA LEU A 141 -9.74 -13.69 18.15
C LEU A 141 -8.84 -12.57 18.68
N VAL A 142 -8.90 -11.38 18.07
CA VAL A 142 -8.25 -10.19 18.65
C VAL A 142 -8.86 -9.83 20.01
N PRO A 143 -8.07 -9.29 20.95
CA PRO A 143 -8.61 -8.70 22.17
C PRO A 143 -9.59 -7.56 21.86
N LEU A 144 -10.69 -7.50 22.60
CA LEU A 144 -11.67 -6.42 22.54
C LEU A 144 -11.15 -5.17 23.26
N PHE A 145 -11.76 -4.01 22.97
CA PHE A 145 -11.43 -2.75 23.64
C PHE A 145 -11.51 -2.88 25.17
N ASP A 146 -12.60 -3.45 25.70
CA ASP A 146 -12.78 -3.60 27.15
C ASP A 146 -11.75 -4.56 27.77
N GLU A 147 -11.32 -5.61 27.05
CA GLU A 147 -10.25 -6.49 27.53
C GLU A 147 -8.90 -5.77 27.65
N LEU A 148 -8.66 -4.76 26.79
CA LEU A 148 -7.43 -3.97 26.76
C LEU A 148 -7.45 -2.81 27.76
N PHE A 149 -8.55 -2.04 27.81
CA PHE A 149 -8.66 -0.80 28.58
C PHE A 149 -9.33 -0.95 29.94
N LEU A 150 -10.11 -2.02 30.16
CA LEU A 150 -10.86 -2.29 31.39
C LEU A 150 -10.62 -3.74 31.87
N PRO A 151 -9.36 -4.18 32.06
CA PRO A 151 -9.06 -5.57 32.38
C PRO A 151 -9.68 -6.00 33.71
N SER A 152 -10.23 -7.22 33.77
CA SER A 152 -10.85 -7.77 34.99
C SER A 152 -9.85 -8.10 36.10
N SER A 153 -8.56 -8.17 35.80
CA SER A 153 -7.48 -8.42 36.77
C SER A 153 -6.88 -7.11 37.26
N THR A 154 -6.78 -6.94 38.58
CA THR A 154 -6.16 -5.80 39.26
C THR A 154 -4.64 -5.89 39.34
N THR A 155 -4.03 -6.94 38.77
CA THR A 155 -2.57 -7.10 38.81
C THR A 155 -1.94 -6.08 37.88
N ALA A 156 -1.29 -5.06 38.45
CA ALA A 156 -0.57 -4.05 37.68
C ALA A 156 0.54 -4.73 36.86
N ILE A 157 0.39 -4.74 35.53
CA ILE A 157 1.43 -5.22 34.63
C ILE A 157 2.51 -4.15 34.56
N THR A 158 3.70 -4.47 35.07
CA THR A 158 4.85 -3.56 35.04
C THR A 158 5.64 -3.72 33.73
N PRO A 159 6.35 -2.67 33.27
CA PRO A 159 7.25 -2.78 32.12
C PRO A 159 8.26 -3.93 32.26
N ASP A 160 8.76 -4.17 33.47
CA ASP A 160 9.78 -5.19 33.75
C ASP A 160 9.29 -6.61 33.47
N SER A 161 8.02 -6.92 33.75
CA SER A 161 7.46 -8.25 33.45
C SER A 161 7.27 -8.49 31.94
N LEU A 162 7.34 -7.41 31.15
CA LEU A 162 7.20 -7.39 29.71
C LEU A 162 8.41 -6.75 29.03
N ALA A 163 9.62 -6.95 29.55
CA ALA A 163 10.82 -6.35 28.96
C ALA A 163 10.88 -6.60 27.44
N TYR A 164 11.12 -5.53 26.69
CA TYR A 164 11.30 -5.56 25.23
C TYR A 164 12.77 -5.83 24.90
N GLU A 165 13.01 -6.86 24.09
CA GLU A 165 14.35 -7.21 23.61
C GLU A 165 14.65 -6.48 22.30
N TYR A 166 15.61 -5.53 22.30
CA TYR A 166 16.03 -4.87 21.07
C TYR A 166 17.02 -5.75 20.28
N LYS A 167 16.61 -6.16 19.07
CA LYS A 167 17.37 -7.08 18.20
C LYS A 167 18.32 -6.40 17.21
N GLY A 168 18.56 -5.10 17.37
CA GLY A 168 19.38 -4.33 16.42
C GLY A 168 18.60 -3.72 15.26
N PRO A 169 19.28 -2.90 14.44
CA PRO A 169 18.66 -2.06 13.41
C PRO A 169 18.05 -2.86 12.26
N ASP A 170 18.62 -4.01 11.89
CA ASP A 170 18.19 -4.80 10.73
C ASP A 170 17.13 -5.86 11.05
N ALA A 171 16.78 -6.04 12.33
CA ALA A 171 15.72 -6.95 12.71
C ALA A 171 14.36 -6.46 12.19
N THR A 172 13.59 -7.38 11.60
CA THR A 172 12.23 -7.11 11.11
C THR A 172 11.33 -6.73 12.29
N LEU A 173 10.65 -5.60 12.17
CA LEU A 173 9.66 -5.10 13.12
C LEU A 173 8.24 -5.43 12.66
N TRP A 174 7.95 -5.20 11.38
CA TRP A 174 6.67 -5.56 10.78
C TRP A 174 6.82 -5.95 9.31
N ILE A 175 5.73 -6.50 8.77
CA ILE A 175 5.58 -6.85 7.36
C ILE A 175 4.32 -6.16 6.84
N MET A 176 4.38 -5.63 5.63
CA MET A 176 3.21 -5.15 4.88
C MET A 176 3.09 -5.94 3.58
N HIS A 177 2.00 -5.78 2.83
CA HIS A 177 1.87 -6.39 1.50
C HIS A 177 1.55 -5.34 0.42
N SER A 178 1.96 -5.62 -0.81
CA SER A 178 1.55 -4.83 -1.98
C SER A 178 0.06 -5.04 -2.29
N SER A 179 -0.57 -4.10 -2.98
CA SER A 179 -1.96 -4.22 -3.47
C SER A 179 -2.17 -5.26 -4.57
N GLY A 180 -1.10 -5.76 -5.21
CA GLY A 180 -1.16 -6.90 -6.15
C GLY A 180 -1.78 -6.56 -7.51
N SER A 181 -1.22 -5.58 -8.22
CA SER A 181 -1.78 -5.08 -9.49
C SER A 181 -1.67 -6.02 -10.70
N THR A 182 -0.93 -7.14 -10.61
CA THR A 182 -0.78 -8.12 -11.71
C THR A 182 -0.60 -9.58 -11.28
N THR A 183 -0.30 -9.86 -10.00
CA THR A 183 -0.12 -11.20 -9.42
C THR A 183 -0.53 -11.18 -7.94
N PHE A 184 -0.49 -12.33 -7.24
CA PHE A 184 -0.73 -12.37 -5.80
C PHE A 184 0.12 -11.33 -5.04
N PRO A 185 -0.44 -10.67 -4.00
CA PRO A 185 0.28 -9.71 -3.17
C PRO A 185 1.63 -10.24 -2.67
N LYS A 186 2.66 -9.38 -2.67
CA LYS A 186 4.00 -9.73 -2.17
C LYS A 186 4.21 -9.11 -0.76
N PRO A 187 4.78 -9.86 0.20
CA PRO A 187 5.16 -9.31 1.50
C PRO A 187 6.38 -8.40 1.37
N ILE A 188 6.44 -7.39 2.24
CA ILE A 188 7.43 -6.33 2.25
C ILE A 188 7.85 -6.12 3.70
N TYR A 189 9.12 -6.41 3.97
CA TYR A 189 9.68 -6.47 5.32
C TYR A 189 10.23 -5.11 5.73
N PHE A 190 9.94 -4.71 6.96
CA PHE A 190 10.39 -3.45 7.53
C PHE A 190 11.23 -3.71 8.76
N THR A 191 12.44 -3.17 8.74
CA THR A 191 13.39 -3.28 9.84
C THR A 191 13.17 -2.18 10.88
N ASN A 192 13.75 -2.36 12.08
CA ASN A 192 13.78 -1.32 13.12
C ASN A 192 14.37 0.00 12.59
N HIS A 193 15.43 -0.06 11.79
CA HIS A 193 16.03 1.13 11.20
C HIS A 193 15.05 1.87 10.28
N GLN A 194 14.37 1.15 9.38
CA GLN A 194 13.39 1.77 8.49
C GLN A 194 12.21 2.38 9.26
N ALA A 195 11.77 1.75 10.35
CA ALA A 195 10.75 2.30 11.23
C ALA A 195 11.20 3.59 11.92
N ILE A 196 12.44 3.65 12.41
CA ILE A 196 13.03 4.87 13.00
C ILE A 196 13.12 5.99 11.97
N GLN A 197 13.55 5.71 10.73
CA GLN A 197 13.57 6.71 9.65
C GLN A 197 12.17 7.30 9.42
N ALA A 198 11.14 6.46 9.39
CA ALA A 198 9.76 6.92 9.26
C ALA A 198 9.32 7.77 10.48
N CYS A 199 9.72 7.43 11.71
CA CYS A 199 9.50 8.23 12.91
C CYS A 199 10.15 9.62 12.87
N LEU A 200 11.30 9.77 12.18
CA LEU A 200 11.98 11.06 12.08
C LEU A 200 11.36 12.01 11.04
N THR A 201 10.47 11.51 10.17
CA THR A 201 9.90 12.32 9.08
C THR A 201 9.24 13.63 9.59
N PRO A 202 8.43 13.64 10.66
CA PRO A 202 7.81 14.87 11.17
C PRO A 202 8.82 15.91 11.69
N TRP A 203 10.00 15.46 12.16
CA TRP A 203 11.02 16.32 12.75
C TRP A 203 11.73 17.22 11.73
N PHE A 204 11.67 16.85 10.45
CA PHE A 204 12.22 17.63 9.33
C PHE A 204 11.15 18.43 8.58
N GLY A 205 9.89 18.39 9.04
CA GLY A 205 8.84 19.24 8.52
C GLY A 205 8.98 20.69 9.00
N GLU A 206 8.50 21.64 8.20
CA GLU A 206 8.46 23.07 8.59
C GLU A 206 7.46 23.36 9.73
N ARG A 207 6.64 22.37 10.10
CA ARG A 207 5.57 22.51 11.08
C ARG A 207 5.71 21.48 12.18
N ASP A 208 5.76 21.97 13.41
CA ASP A 208 5.66 21.15 14.61
C ASP A 208 4.25 20.53 14.70
N LEU A 209 4.20 19.20 14.83
CA LEU A 209 2.96 18.44 14.94
C LEU A 209 2.58 18.14 16.40
N THR A 210 3.43 18.51 17.36
CA THR A 210 3.19 18.26 18.78
C THR A 210 1.86 18.85 19.22
N ASP A 211 1.03 18.03 19.85
CA ASP A 211 -0.32 18.35 20.35
C ASP A 211 -1.36 18.79 19.29
N LEU A 212 -0.99 18.84 18.00
CA LEU A 212 -1.96 19.05 16.92
C LEU A 212 -2.88 17.84 16.76
N VAL A 213 -4.16 18.10 16.50
CA VAL A 213 -5.16 17.04 16.28
C VAL A 213 -5.19 16.65 14.80
N LEU A 214 -4.73 15.44 14.51
CA LEU A 214 -4.67 14.85 13.18
C LEU A 214 -5.81 13.85 12.95
N SER A 215 -6.75 14.18 12.07
CA SER A 215 -7.83 13.26 11.68
C SER A 215 -7.32 12.12 10.81
N VAL A 216 -7.53 10.89 11.30
CA VAL A 216 -7.07 9.63 10.70
C VAL A 216 -8.18 8.56 10.57
N HIS A 217 -9.43 8.95 10.82
CA HIS A 217 -10.64 8.10 10.82
C HIS A 217 -10.81 7.16 9.60
N GLY A 218 -10.29 7.53 8.44
CA GLY A 218 -10.46 6.77 7.18
C GLY A 218 -9.24 5.94 6.78
N LEU A 219 -8.22 5.84 7.64
CA LEU A 219 -6.94 5.23 7.30
C LEU A 219 -6.87 3.79 7.83
N PRO A 220 -6.94 2.77 6.95
CA PRO A 220 -6.88 1.40 7.41
C PRO A 220 -5.50 1.05 7.94
N MET A 221 -5.45 0.41 9.10
CA MET A 221 -4.20 0.04 9.78
C MET A 221 -3.44 -1.07 9.04
N TYR A 222 -4.08 -1.83 8.15
CA TYR A 222 -3.37 -2.75 7.24
C TYR A 222 -2.70 -2.05 6.04
N HIS A 223 -2.75 -0.71 5.97
CA HIS A 223 -2.13 0.10 4.93
C HIS A 223 -1.04 1.01 5.51
N GLY A 224 -0.04 1.38 4.70
CA GLY A 224 1.09 2.21 5.15
C GLY A 224 0.68 3.56 5.75
N MET A 225 -0.35 4.21 5.21
CA MET A 225 -0.91 5.45 5.80
C MET A 225 -1.53 5.22 7.19
N GLY A 226 -2.11 4.04 7.44
CA GLY A 226 -2.57 3.67 8.77
C GLY A 226 -1.40 3.40 9.71
N MET A 227 -0.41 2.63 9.25
CA MET A 227 0.79 2.30 10.03
C MET A 227 1.63 3.48 10.45
N MET A 228 1.63 4.55 9.67
CA MET A 228 2.25 5.82 10.07
C MET A 228 1.83 6.27 11.48
N GLN A 229 0.58 6.00 11.89
CA GLN A 229 0.06 6.44 13.19
C GLN A 229 0.88 5.87 14.36
N THR A 230 1.31 4.60 14.27
CA THR A 230 2.14 3.94 15.31
C THR A 230 3.57 4.47 15.35
N LEU A 231 3.95 5.33 14.41
CA LEU A 231 5.28 5.92 14.28
C LEU A 231 5.29 7.41 14.62
N TRP A 232 4.34 8.17 14.08
CA TRP A 232 4.29 9.62 14.21
C TRP A 232 3.81 10.06 15.60
N ALA A 233 2.75 9.44 16.12
CA ALA A 233 2.26 9.77 17.46
C ALA A 233 3.35 9.60 18.53
N PRO A 234 4.05 8.45 18.64
CA PRO A 234 5.10 8.28 19.66
C PRO A 234 6.42 8.99 19.36
N SER A 235 6.61 9.60 18.19
CA SER A 235 7.84 10.31 17.84
C SER A 235 7.73 11.82 17.97
N CYS A 236 6.57 12.41 17.69
CA CYS A 236 6.37 13.86 17.75
C CYS A 236 5.17 14.29 18.59
N GLY A 237 4.45 13.37 19.25
CA GLY A 237 3.35 13.74 20.12
C GLY A 237 2.12 14.31 19.39
N VAL A 238 1.94 14.01 18.10
CA VAL A 238 0.70 14.35 17.39
C VAL A 238 -0.49 13.59 17.98
N VAL A 239 -1.63 14.25 18.13
CA VAL A 239 -2.86 13.65 18.69
C VAL A 239 -3.68 13.06 17.56
N LEU A 240 -4.03 11.78 17.67
CA LEU A 240 -4.77 11.06 16.64
C LEU A 240 -6.27 11.20 16.87
N SER A 241 -6.97 11.79 15.90
CA SER A 241 -8.42 11.83 15.91
C SER A 241 -9.03 10.65 15.16
N THR A 242 -9.82 9.85 15.86
CA THR A 242 -10.37 8.57 15.39
C THR A 242 -11.87 8.46 15.65
N PHE A 243 -12.51 7.44 15.07
CA PHE A 243 -13.87 7.09 15.47
C PHE A 243 -13.89 6.56 16.91
N GLU A 244 -15.08 6.61 17.52
CA GLU A 244 -15.34 5.95 18.79
C GLU A 244 -15.11 4.44 18.65
N PRO A 245 -14.34 3.81 19.54
CA PRO A 245 -14.08 2.38 19.47
C PRO A 245 -15.35 1.59 19.75
N LYS A 246 -15.74 0.71 18.82
CA LYS A 246 -16.94 -0.13 18.91
C LYS A 246 -16.61 -1.58 18.53
N PRO A 247 -17.40 -2.56 18.99
CA PRO A 247 -17.24 -3.94 18.54
C PRO A 247 -17.40 -4.09 17.02
N PHE A 248 -18.24 -3.24 16.42
CA PHE A 248 -18.43 -3.14 14.98
C PHE A 248 -17.94 -1.78 14.48
N PRO A 249 -16.85 -1.75 13.70
CA PRO A 249 -16.22 -0.52 13.26
C PRO A 249 -17.13 0.35 12.42
N THR A 250 -16.97 1.67 12.56
CA THR A 250 -17.73 2.63 11.75
C THR A 250 -17.16 2.65 10.33
N ALA A 251 -17.99 2.32 9.33
CA ALA A 251 -17.59 2.41 7.94
C ALA A 251 -17.31 3.87 7.55
N PRO A 252 -16.11 4.20 7.06
CA PRO A 252 -15.78 5.59 6.73
C PRO A 252 -16.51 6.01 5.45
N THR A 253 -17.34 7.04 5.56
CA THR A 253 -17.88 7.80 4.41
C THR A 253 -17.35 9.23 4.45
N PRO A 254 -17.38 9.99 3.34
CA PRO A 254 -16.96 11.39 3.35
C PRO A 254 -17.64 12.21 4.44
N ASP A 255 -18.95 12.07 4.62
CA ASP A 255 -19.72 12.84 5.61
C ASP A 255 -19.43 12.41 7.05
N VAL A 256 -19.35 11.10 7.31
CA VAL A 256 -19.10 10.58 8.66
C VAL A 256 -17.69 10.94 9.12
N LEU A 257 -16.70 10.81 8.23
CA LEU A 257 -15.32 11.23 8.52
C LEU A 257 -15.24 12.73 8.79
N PHE A 258 -15.87 13.54 7.94
CA PHE A 258 -15.89 14.99 8.09
C PHE A 258 -16.55 15.41 9.40
N ALA A 259 -17.71 14.84 9.72
CA ALA A 259 -18.43 15.14 10.95
C ALA A 259 -17.58 14.82 12.18
N ALA A 260 -16.93 13.66 12.21
CA ALA A 260 -16.07 13.26 13.31
C ALA A 260 -14.85 14.21 13.44
N ALA A 261 -14.16 14.52 12.33
CA ALA A 261 -13.05 15.48 12.31
C ALA A 261 -13.47 16.88 12.80
N ARG A 262 -14.70 17.30 12.47
CA ARG A 262 -15.27 18.57 12.94
C ARG A 262 -15.61 18.52 14.43
N THR A 263 -16.19 17.44 14.93
CA THR A 263 -16.50 17.28 16.36
C THR A 263 -15.24 17.31 17.21
N THR A 264 -14.17 16.65 16.75
CA THR A 264 -12.87 16.66 17.44
C THR A 264 -12.03 17.90 17.20
N GLN A 265 -12.55 18.88 16.45
CA GLN A 265 -11.85 20.11 16.09
C GLN A 265 -10.47 19.87 15.47
N SER A 266 -10.36 18.84 14.62
CA SER A 266 -9.09 18.45 14.01
C SER A 266 -8.39 19.63 13.32
N ASP A 267 -7.09 19.78 13.55
CA ASP A 267 -6.25 20.82 12.96
C ASP A 267 -5.82 20.45 11.54
N ILE A 268 -5.55 19.17 11.33
CA ILE A 268 -5.08 18.58 10.08
C ILE A 268 -5.92 17.35 9.77
N ILE A 269 -6.21 17.11 8.49
CA ILE A 269 -7.02 15.98 8.06
C ILE A 269 -6.28 15.20 7.01
N ILE A 270 -6.17 13.88 7.19
CA ILE A 270 -5.65 12.97 6.17
C ILE A 270 -6.81 12.20 5.56
N SER A 271 -6.88 12.17 4.23
CA SER A 271 -7.91 11.40 3.53
C SER A 271 -7.45 10.87 2.18
N VAL A 272 -8.31 10.05 1.57
CA VAL A 272 -8.12 9.59 0.19
C VAL A 272 -8.74 10.60 -0.78
N PRO A 273 -8.23 10.72 -2.03
CA PRO A 273 -8.72 11.67 -3.01
C PRO A 273 -10.25 11.67 -3.18
N ALA A 274 -10.87 10.50 -3.26
CA ALA A 274 -12.32 10.37 -3.45
C ALA A 274 -13.14 11.11 -2.38
N PHE A 275 -12.66 11.15 -1.12
CA PHE A 275 -13.36 11.85 -0.04
C PHE A 275 -13.13 13.37 -0.12
N VAL A 276 -11.91 13.78 -0.45
CA VAL A 276 -11.57 15.20 -0.67
C VAL A 276 -12.41 15.77 -1.83
N GLU A 277 -12.57 15.00 -2.91
CA GLU A 277 -13.42 15.36 -4.05
C GLU A 277 -14.90 15.47 -3.69
N ALA A 278 -15.40 14.56 -2.83
CA ALA A 278 -16.75 14.63 -2.32
C ALA A 278 -16.99 15.89 -1.46
N TRP A 279 -16.02 16.30 -0.63
CA TRP A 279 -16.17 17.46 0.25
C TRP A 279 -16.27 18.80 -0.50
N LEU A 280 -15.67 18.92 -1.69
CA LEU A 280 -15.83 20.12 -2.52
C LEU A 280 -17.30 20.42 -2.86
N ARG A 281 -18.14 19.39 -2.93
CA ARG A 281 -19.57 19.53 -3.27
C ARG A 281 -20.38 20.22 -2.16
N ASN A 282 -19.85 20.31 -0.94
CA ASN A 282 -20.52 20.93 0.18
C ASN A 282 -19.81 22.25 0.60
N PRO A 283 -20.41 23.42 0.34
CA PRO A 283 -19.81 24.72 0.68
C PRO A 283 -19.48 24.89 2.17
N ASP A 284 -20.26 24.31 3.08
CA ASP A 284 -20.00 24.40 4.52
C ASP A 284 -18.78 23.58 4.91
N TYR A 285 -18.55 22.45 4.23
CA TYR A 285 -17.35 21.65 4.46
C TYR A 285 -16.12 22.43 4.01
N VAL A 286 -16.15 22.98 2.80
CA VAL A 286 -15.04 23.79 2.28
C VAL A 286 -14.75 25.00 3.17
N ARG A 287 -15.80 25.68 3.65
CA ARG A 287 -15.65 26.82 4.59
C ARG A 287 -14.95 26.40 5.88
N TRP A 288 -15.28 25.24 6.44
CA TRP A 288 -14.60 24.76 7.64
C TRP A 288 -13.17 24.30 7.34
N LEU A 289 -12.94 23.57 6.23
CA LEU A 289 -11.61 23.12 5.80
C LEU A 289 -10.64 24.28 5.56
N SER A 290 -11.11 25.42 5.04
CA SER A 290 -10.24 26.59 4.81
C SER A 290 -9.73 27.22 6.11
N THR A 291 -10.41 26.97 7.24
CA THR A 291 -9.93 27.39 8.58
C THR A 291 -8.88 26.44 9.16
N ARG A 292 -8.68 25.26 8.57
CA ARG A 292 -7.78 24.24 9.09
C ARG A 292 -6.32 24.49 8.71
N GLY A 293 -5.44 23.77 9.37
CA GLY A 293 -4.01 23.78 9.14
C GLY A 293 -3.62 23.18 7.79
N ALA A 294 -4.19 22.02 7.46
CA ALA A 294 -3.92 21.31 6.20
C ALA A 294 -4.96 20.21 5.92
N VAL A 295 -5.20 19.96 4.63
CA VAL A 295 -5.83 18.73 4.12
C VAL A 295 -4.76 17.95 3.38
N LEU A 296 -4.35 16.83 3.96
CA LEU A 296 -3.39 15.90 3.39
C LEU A 296 -4.13 14.82 2.61
N PHE A 297 -3.68 14.51 1.39
CA PHE A 297 -4.23 13.40 0.62
C PHE A 297 -3.13 12.45 0.13
N GLY A 298 -3.47 11.18 -0.04
CA GLY A 298 -2.53 10.15 -0.52
C GLY A 298 -3.22 8.88 -0.98
N GLY A 299 -2.43 7.89 -1.42
CA GLY A 299 -2.93 6.61 -1.92
C GLY A 299 -3.47 6.63 -3.37
N GLY A 300 -3.62 7.81 -3.97
CA GLY A 300 -4.01 7.99 -5.37
C GLY A 300 -3.90 9.46 -5.80
N PRO A 301 -4.04 9.75 -7.11
CA PRO A 301 -4.04 11.12 -7.61
C PRO A 301 -5.34 11.84 -7.22
N LEU A 302 -5.24 13.12 -6.85
CA LEU A 302 -6.38 14.02 -6.71
C LEU A 302 -6.72 14.65 -8.06
N ASN A 303 -8.01 14.74 -8.41
CA ASN A 303 -8.42 15.48 -9.59
C ASN A 303 -7.91 16.93 -9.54
N LYS A 304 -7.14 17.33 -10.56
CA LYS A 304 -6.52 18.66 -10.61
C LYS A 304 -7.54 19.80 -10.45
N GLY A 305 -8.67 19.72 -11.16
CA GLY A 305 -9.71 20.75 -11.11
C GLY A 305 -10.35 20.87 -9.73
N VAL A 306 -10.52 19.76 -9.02
CA VAL A 306 -10.99 19.76 -7.62
C VAL A 306 -9.94 20.41 -6.72
N GLY A 307 -8.67 20.01 -6.85
CA GLY A 307 -7.57 20.58 -6.08
C GLY A 307 -7.44 22.10 -6.27
N ASP A 308 -7.44 22.56 -7.51
CA ASP A 308 -7.39 23.99 -7.87
C ASP A 308 -8.56 24.76 -7.22
N GLN A 309 -9.78 24.23 -7.27
CA GLN A 309 -10.96 24.89 -6.68
C GLN A 309 -10.88 24.98 -5.15
N LEU A 310 -10.41 23.94 -4.48
CA LEU A 310 -10.27 23.95 -3.02
C LEU A 310 -9.20 24.97 -2.60
N VAL A 311 -8.08 25.04 -3.32
CA VAL A 311 -7.02 26.04 -3.07
C VAL A 311 -7.53 27.46 -3.31
N LEU A 312 -8.27 27.71 -4.39
CA LEU A 312 -8.91 29.02 -4.65
C LEU A 312 -9.88 29.43 -3.54
N LYS A 313 -10.51 28.46 -2.86
CA LYS A 313 -11.41 28.68 -1.71
C LYS A 313 -10.66 28.74 -0.36
N GLY A 314 -9.33 28.77 -0.39
CA GLY A 314 -8.48 28.95 0.80
C GLY A 314 -8.14 27.67 1.56
N VAL A 315 -8.44 26.49 1.01
CA VAL A 315 -8.05 25.21 1.63
C VAL A 315 -6.58 24.92 1.31
N LYS A 316 -5.78 24.64 2.36
CA LYS A 316 -4.36 24.28 2.22
C LYS A 316 -4.26 22.78 1.96
N ILE A 317 -4.01 22.39 0.71
CA ILE A 317 -3.93 20.98 0.31
C ILE A 317 -2.47 20.57 0.12
N PHE A 318 -2.11 19.41 0.65
CA PHE A 318 -0.80 18.80 0.44
C PHE A 318 -0.93 17.34 0.01
N ASN A 319 -0.10 16.95 -0.96
CA ASN A 319 0.00 15.56 -1.38
C ASN A 319 1.02 14.85 -0.47
N LEU A 320 0.58 13.83 0.25
CA LEU A 320 1.45 12.84 0.87
C LEU A 320 1.89 11.85 -0.21
N TYR A 321 2.80 12.31 -1.07
CA TYR A 321 3.42 11.46 -2.07
C TYR A 321 4.53 10.64 -1.41
N GLY A 322 4.20 9.41 -1.07
CA GLY A 322 5.14 8.50 -0.46
C GLY A 322 4.42 7.24 -0.01
N SER A 323 5.08 6.11 -0.20
CA SER A 323 4.75 4.87 0.49
C SER A 323 5.97 4.57 1.34
N TYR A 324 5.77 4.28 2.63
CA TYR A 324 6.85 3.74 3.49
C TYR A 324 7.47 2.48 2.85
N VAL A 325 6.71 1.83 1.98
CA VAL A 325 7.06 0.70 1.11
C VAL A 325 8.15 1.01 0.08
N TYR A 326 8.34 2.27 -0.33
CA TYR A 326 9.29 2.59 -1.40
C TYR A 326 10.74 2.37 -0.98
N ASN A 327 11.14 2.67 0.26
CA ASN A 327 12.53 2.48 0.67
C ASN A 327 12.95 0.99 0.59
N PRO A 328 12.20 0.03 1.18
CA PRO A 328 12.49 -1.38 0.97
C PRO A 328 12.30 -1.85 -0.48
N LEU A 329 11.32 -1.31 -1.25
CA LEU A 329 11.17 -1.65 -2.66
C LEU A 329 12.33 -1.16 -3.55
N TYR A 330 12.83 0.06 -3.33
CA TYR A 330 14.02 0.58 -4.00
C TYR A 330 15.25 -0.20 -3.60
N LYS A 331 15.40 -0.55 -2.31
CA LYS A 331 16.47 -1.44 -1.87
C LYS A 331 16.36 -2.83 -2.52
N LEU A 332 15.15 -3.37 -2.68
CA LEU A 332 14.93 -4.64 -3.40
C LEU A 332 15.28 -4.51 -4.90
N VAL A 333 15.08 -3.33 -5.49
CA VAL A 333 15.45 -3.01 -6.88
C VAL A 333 16.95 -2.74 -7.04
N GLU A 334 17.61 -2.19 -6.02
CA GLU A 334 19.06 -1.97 -5.97
C GLU A 334 19.81 -3.28 -5.68
N GLU A 335 19.34 -4.08 -4.71
CA GLU A 335 19.83 -5.42 -4.41
C GLU A 335 19.55 -6.39 -5.57
N SER A 336 18.48 -6.21 -6.35
CA SER A 336 18.25 -6.99 -7.57
C SER A 336 19.06 -6.53 -8.78
N ALA A 337 19.61 -5.32 -8.77
CA ALA A 337 20.66 -4.93 -9.72
C ALA A 337 21.99 -5.66 -9.45
N ALA A 338 22.11 -6.33 -8.29
CA ALA A 338 23.18 -7.25 -7.91
C ALA A 338 22.80 -8.74 -8.10
N LEU A 339 21.94 -9.06 -9.07
CA LEU A 339 21.84 -10.43 -9.56
C LEU A 339 23.25 -10.90 -9.95
N ASN A 340 23.63 -12.14 -9.56
CA ASN A 340 24.94 -12.77 -9.79
C ASN A 340 25.25 -13.03 -11.29
N VAL A 341 24.88 -12.13 -12.17
CA VAL A 341 25.32 -12.12 -13.57
C VAL A 341 26.58 -11.27 -13.61
N ALA A 342 27.72 -11.92 -13.85
CA ALA A 342 28.99 -11.22 -13.97
C ALA A 342 28.88 -10.14 -15.06
N PRO A 343 29.41 -8.93 -14.83
CA PRO A 343 29.45 -7.89 -15.85
C PRO A 343 30.16 -8.40 -17.12
N LEU A 344 29.66 -7.98 -18.29
CA LEU A 344 30.18 -8.44 -19.57
C LEU A 344 31.60 -7.89 -19.83
N GLU A 345 32.62 -8.76 -19.84
CA GLU A 345 34.01 -8.37 -20.07
C GLU A 345 34.33 -8.01 -21.54
N ALA A 346 33.54 -8.54 -22.49
CA ALA A 346 33.74 -8.34 -23.93
C ALA A 346 32.41 -8.07 -24.65
N TRP A 347 32.35 -6.99 -25.43
CA TRP A 347 31.12 -6.49 -26.08
C TRP A 347 30.98 -6.91 -27.56
N ASP A 348 31.21 -8.19 -27.85
CA ASP A 348 30.90 -8.73 -29.18
C ASP A 348 29.44 -9.22 -29.26
N SER A 349 28.97 -9.53 -30.47
CA SER A 349 27.58 -9.90 -30.72
C SER A 349 27.14 -11.20 -30.04
N GLU A 350 28.04 -12.17 -29.88
CA GLU A 350 27.71 -13.48 -29.31
C GLU A 350 27.66 -13.41 -27.79
N TYR A 351 28.63 -12.72 -27.17
CA TYR A 351 28.69 -12.51 -25.73
C TYR A 351 27.55 -11.61 -25.24
N ILE A 352 27.19 -10.55 -25.98
CA ILE A 352 26.02 -9.72 -25.64
C ILE A 352 24.72 -10.53 -25.68
N LEU A 353 24.54 -11.39 -26.70
CA LEU A 353 23.34 -12.23 -26.80
C LEU A 353 23.23 -13.19 -25.62
N ASN A 354 24.33 -13.87 -25.27
CA ASN A 354 24.38 -14.79 -24.13
C ASN A 354 24.11 -14.06 -22.80
N PHE A 355 24.69 -12.89 -22.59
CA PHE A 355 24.43 -12.10 -21.40
C PHE A 355 22.98 -11.64 -21.27
N VAL A 356 22.38 -11.12 -22.35
CA VAL A 356 20.96 -10.75 -22.31
C VAL A 356 20.10 -11.97 -22.02
N ARG A 357 20.42 -13.12 -22.62
CA ARG A 357 19.72 -14.38 -22.36
C ARG A 357 19.81 -14.76 -20.88
N ASP A 358 21.00 -14.72 -20.30
CA ASP A 358 21.23 -15.04 -18.89
C ASP A 358 20.48 -14.08 -17.96
N VAL A 359 20.51 -12.77 -18.25
CA VAL A 359 19.73 -11.77 -17.49
C VAL A 359 18.23 -12.05 -17.59
N VAL A 360 17.70 -12.27 -18.79
CA VAL A 360 16.26 -12.54 -18.99
C VAL A 360 15.85 -13.82 -18.28
N HIS A 361 16.61 -14.91 -18.41
CA HIS A 361 16.31 -16.18 -17.74
C HIS A 361 16.56 -16.16 -16.23
N SER A 362 17.41 -15.27 -15.71
CA SER A 362 17.56 -15.07 -14.26
C SER A 362 16.37 -14.35 -13.63
N VAL A 363 15.63 -13.58 -14.42
CA VAL A 363 14.48 -12.77 -13.97
C VAL A 363 13.13 -13.42 -14.26
N MET A 364 13.01 -14.10 -15.40
CA MET A 364 11.79 -14.75 -15.83
C MET A 364 11.73 -16.21 -15.38
N THR A 365 10.59 -16.62 -14.82
CA THR A 365 10.34 -18.01 -14.41
C THR A 365 9.97 -18.92 -15.57
N MET A 366 9.45 -18.34 -16.66
CA MET A 366 9.10 -19.06 -17.88
C MET A 366 10.29 -19.03 -18.83
N HIS A 367 10.55 -20.16 -19.50
CA HIS A 367 11.52 -20.19 -20.59
C HIS A 367 10.97 -19.40 -21.79
N VAL A 368 11.82 -18.56 -22.39
CA VAL A 368 11.47 -17.69 -23.53
C VAL A 368 12.55 -17.86 -24.60
N GLY A 369 12.16 -18.15 -25.83
CA GLY A 369 13.08 -18.23 -26.96
C GLY A 369 13.67 -16.86 -27.33
N ASP A 370 14.82 -16.86 -28.01
CA ASP A 370 15.57 -15.61 -28.24
C ASP A 370 14.78 -14.55 -29.04
N ASP A 371 13.93 -14.98 -29.97
CA ASP A 371 13.12 -14.12 -30.83
C ASP A 371 11.68 -13.91 -30.30
N GLU A 372 11.33 -14.48 -29.15
CA GLU A 372 10.00 -14.38 -28.57
C GLU A 372 9.81 -13.11 -27.74
N ASP A 373 8.60 -12.57 -27.73
CA ASP A 373 8.24 -11.41 -26.92
C ASP A 373 8.11 -11.83 -25.45
N ILE A 374 8.98 -11.30 -24.59
CA ILE A 374 9.03 -11.61 -23.16
C ILE A 374 7.72 -11.26 -22.43
N PHE A 375 6.98 -10.24 -22.88
CA PHE A 375 5.72 -9.83 -22.26
C PHE A 375 4.59 -10.80 -22.59
N GLN A 376 4.63 -11.46 -23.75
CA GLN A 376 3.71 -12.54 -24.10
C GLN A 376 3.92 -13.78 -23.23
N HIS A 377 5.12 -13.94 -22.66
CA HIS A 377 5.50 -15.03 -21.78
C HIS A 377 5.45 -14.67 -20.28
N GLY A 378 4.71 -13.60 -19.95
CA GLY A 378 4.41 -13.24 -18.57
C GLY A 378 5.42 -12.31 -17.90
N CYS A 379 6.34 -11.68 -18.65
CA CYS A 379 7.18 -10.62 -18.10
C CYS A 379 6.31 -9.43 -17.64
N ASP A 380 6.35 -9.11 -16.36
CA ASP A 380 5.65 -7.96 -15.78
C ASP A 380 6.52 -6.69 -15.72
N SER A 381 5.95 -5.58 -15.27
CA SER A 381 6.64 -4.28 -15.19
C SER A 381 7.83 -4.28 -14.22
N LEU A 382 7.78 -5.10 -13.17
CA LEU A 382 8.86 -5.22 -12.19
C LEU A 382 10.01 -6.04 -12.79
N GLN A 383 9.70 -7.16 -13.45
CA GLN A 383 10.67 -7.97 -14.19
C GLN A 383 11.33 -7.19 -15.32
N ALA A 384 10.55 -6.42 -16.10
CA ALA A 384 11.10 -5.52 -17.12
C ALA A 384 12.04 -4.47 -16.50
N THR A 385 11.70 -3.95 -15.33
CA THR A 385 12.58 -3.01 -14.59
C THR A 385 13.87 -3.70 -14.12
N TRP A 386 13.80 -4.96 -13.65
CA TRP A 386 14.97 -5.73 -13.24
C TRP A 386 15.91 -6.02 -14.41
N ILE A 387 15.39 -6.53 -15.53
CA ILE A 387 16.16 -6.78 -16.76
C ILE A 387 16.86 -5.49 -17.19
N ARG A 388 16.12 -4.37 -17.23
CA ARG A 388 16.66 -3.05 -17.56
C ARG A 388 17.82 -2.65 -16.66
N ASN A 389 17.65 -2.78 -15.34
CA ASN A 389 18.64 -2.31 -14.39
C ASN A 389 19.92 -3.15 -14.40
N CYS A 390 19.81 -4.48 -14.56
CA CYS A 390 20.98 -5.36 -14.71
C CYS A 390 21.81 -5.00 -15.96
N ILE A 391 21.12 -4.79 -17.08
CA ILE A 391 21.75 -4.37 -18.33
C ILE A 391 22.42 -3.00 -18.18
N LEU A 392 21.74 -2.03 -17.56
CA LEU A 392 22.31 -0.70 -17.34
C LEU A 392 23.49 -0.72 -16.36
N ALA A 393 23.47 -1.57 -15.34
CA ALA A 393 24.59 -1.75 -14.41
C ALA A 393 25.83 -2.26 -15.15
N SER A 394 25.67 -3.29 -15.98
CA SER A 394 26.77 -3.82 -16.80
C SER A 394 27.33 -2.79 -17.81
N LEU A 395 26.46 -1.98 -18.44
CA LEU A 395 26.90 -0.88 -19.31
C LEU A 395 27.70 0.20 -18.56
N ARG A 396 27.38 0.48 -17.30
CA ARG A 396 28.11 1.45 -16.46
C ARG A 396 29.46 0.90 -16.04
N GLU A 397 29.49 -0.33 -15.55
CA GLU A 397 30.68 -0.93 -14.95
C GLU A 397 31.69 -1.39 -16.00
N SER A 398 31.25 -2.00 -17.10
CA SER A 398 32.15 -2.62 -18.09
C SER A 398 32.38 -1.79 -19.35
N ALA A 399 31.41 -0.99 -19.80
CA ALA A 399 31.57 -0.14 -21.00
C ALA A 399 31.87 1.33 -20.67
N GLN A 400 31.82 1.75 -19.40
CA GLN A 400 31.99 3.14 -18.95
C GLN A 400 31.09 4.16 -19.70
N LEU A 401 29.92 3.72 -20.17
CA LEU A 401 28.99 4.55 -20.94
C LEU A 401 28.11 5.41 -20.03
N ASP A 402 27.87 6.67 -20.44
CA ASP A 402 26.91 7.54 -19.74
C ASP A 402 25.46 7.11 -20.02
N THR A 403 24.97 6.20 -19.18
CA THR A 403 23.59 5.68 -19.23
C THR A 403 22.50 6.72 -18.99
N ARG A 404 22.83 7.96 -18.58
CA ARG A 404 21.84 9.05 -18.41
C ARG A 404 21.23 9.50 -19.73
N ARG A 405 21.80 9.13 -20.87
CA ARG A 405 21.20 9.34 -22.21
C ARG A 405 20.12 8.30 -22.56
N ASN A 406 20.10 7.15 -21.88
CA ASN A 406 19.15 6.06 -22.11
C ASN A 406 17.99 6.09 -21.10
N THR A 407 17.27 7.22 -21.05
CA THR A 407 16.14 7.44 -20.12
C THR A 407 14.84 6.74 -20.52
N ARG A 408 14.72 6.25 -21.77
CA ARG A 408 13.56 5.48 -22.24
C ARG A 408 13.60 4.04 -21.73
N ASN A 409 12.44 3.47 -21.46
CA ASN A 409 12.33 2.08 -21.01
C ASN A 409 12.45 1.12 -22.21
N PHE A 410 13.68 0.91 -22.66
CA PHE A 410 14.02 0.19 -23.89
C PHE A 410 13.55 -1.27 -23.91
N ILE A 411 13.23 -1.86 -22.76
CA ILE A 411 12.68 -3.23 -22.69
C ILE A 411 11.35 -3.35 -23.43
N TYR A 412 10.50 -2.31 -23.40
CA TYR A 412 9.23 -2.31 -24.12
C TYR A 412 9.38 -2.05 -25.62
N ASP A 413 10.47 -1.41 -26.00
CA ASP A 413 10.80 -1.11 -27.39
C ASP A 413 11.41 -2.34 -28.08
N TYR A 414 12.26 -3.07 -27.36
CA TYR A 414 12.93 -4.27 -27.83
C TYR A 414 12.55 -5.45 -26.92
N PRO A 415 11.38 -6.07 -27.10
CA PRO A 415 10.83 -7.01 -26.12
C PRO A 415 11.32 -8.46 -26.27
N SER A 416 12.39 -8.72 -27.03
CA SER A 416 12.97 -10.07 -27.16
C SER A 416 14.46 -10.07 -26.87
N ILE A 417 15.03 -11.21 -26.49
CA ILE A 417 16.45 -11.36 -26.19
C ILE A 417 17.31 -10.92 -27.40
N SER A 418 16.95 -11.38 -28.61
CA SER A 418 17.62 -11.00 -29.86
C SER A 418 17.55 -9.49 -30.13
N THR A 419 16.41 -8.85 -29.88
CA THR A 419 16.25 -7.42 -30.16
C THR A 419 16.94 -6.55 -29.11
N LEU A 420 16.93 -6.97 -27.84
CA LEU A 420 17.71 -6.36 -26.76
C LEU A 420 19.21 -6.46 -27.03
N ALA A 421 19.69 -7.64 -27.43
CA ALA A 421 21.11 -7.83 -27.75
C ALA A 421 21.59 -6.94 -28.90
N ARG A 422 20.80 -6.84 -29.98
CA ARG A 422 21.09 -5.92 -31.08
C ARG A 422 21.07 -4.46 -30.64
N PHE A 423 20.09 -4.07 -29.82
CA PHE A 423 20.03 -2.73 -29.24
C PHE A 423 21.30 -2.40 -28.45
N LEU A 424 21.74 -3.32 -27.58
CA LEU A 424 22.96 -3.13 -26.78
C LEU A 424 24.21 -3.05 -27.63
N PHE A 425 24.34 -3.91 -28.63
CA PHE A 425 25.46 -3.86 -29.58
C PHE A 425 25.54 -2.50 -30.29
N LEU A 426 24.40 -1.93 -30.71
CA LEU A 426 24.34 -0.61 -31.33
C LEU A 426 24.73 0.51 -30.35
N VAL A 427 24.20 0.47 -29.13
CA VAL A 427 24.50 1.46 -28.09
C VAL A 427 26.00 1.48 -27.75
N VAL A 428 26.63 0.31 -27.64
CA VAL A 428 28.04 0.19 -27.30
C VAL A 428 28.94 0.59 -28.48
N SER A 429 28.49 0.34 -29.70
CA SER A 429 29.19 0.77 -30.92
C SER A 429 29.04 2.28 -31.21
N GLY A 430 28.34 3.05 -30.36
CA GLY A 430 28.10 4.48 -30.53
C GLY A 430 27.04 4.83 -31.58
N GLY A 431 26.25 3.85 -32.02
CA GLY A 431 25.14 4.05 -32.96
C GLY A 431 23.83 4.42 -32.25
N GLU A 432 22.94 5.12 -32.95
CA GLU A 432 21.56 5.30 -32.50
C GLU A 432 20.71 4.10 -32.94
N ALA A 433 19.98 3.51 -31.99
CA ALA A 433 19.07 2.44 -32.31
C ALA A 433 17.85 2.99 -33.08
N PRO A 434 17.44 2.35 -34.20
CA PRO A 434 16.31 2.82 -34.98
C PRO A 434 15.01 2.79 -34.17
N PRO A 435 14.06 3.71 -34.41
CA PRO A 435 12.73 3.66 -33.82
C PRO A 435 12.07 2.32 -34.14
N THR A 436 11.34 1.76 -33.18
CA THR A 436 10.70 0.45 -33.35
C THR A 436 9.65 0.48 -34.48
N ALA A 437 9.53 -0.65 -35.19
CA ALA A 437 8.55 -0.83 -36.27
C ALA A 437 7.07 -0.79 -35.80
N LYS A 438 6.82 -0.56 -34.51
CA LYS A 438 5.48 -0.48 -33.93
C LYS A 438 4.65 0.65 -34.53
N VAL A 439 5.24 1.82 -34.81
CA VAL A 439 4.49 2.96 -35.37
C VAL A 439 3.96 2.66 -36.78
N PRO A 440 4.77 2.18 -37.74
CA PRO A 440 4.27 1.73 -39.05
C PRO A 440 3.22 0.62 -38.96
N VAL A 441 3.37 -0.34 -38.05
CA VAL A 441 2.39 -1.43 -37.85
C VAL A 441 1.08 -0.90 -37.27
N MET A 442 1.13 0.02 -36.32
CA MET A 442 -0.05 0.70 -35.77
C MET A 442 -0.75 1.52 -36.84
N GLN A 443 0.01 2.27 -37.66
CA GLN A 443 -0.53 3.02 -38.80
C GLN A 443 -1.16 2.09 -39.84
N ALA A 444 -0.51 0.96 -40.16
CA ALA A 444 -1.05 -0.05 -41.07
C ALA A 444 -2.33 -0.69 -40.52
N MET A 445 -2.41 -0.94 -39.21
CA MET A 445 -3.65 -1.41 -38.56
C MET A 445 -4.77 -0.36 -38.65
N VAL A 446 -4.47 0.92 -38.37
CA VAL A 446 -5.43 2.01 -38.55
C VAL A 446 -5.90 2.02 -39.99
N SER A 447 -4.99 2.10 -40.96
CA SER A 447 -5.33 2.11 -42.38
C SER A 447 -6.13 0.89 -42.81
N LYS A 448 -5.77 -0.32 -42.37
CA LYS A 448 -6.50 -1.57 -42.69
C LYS A 448 -7.92 -1.54 -42.16
N HIS A 449 -8.11 -1.07 -40.93
CA HIS A 449 -9.40 -1.13 -40.24
C HIS A 449 -10.25 0.13 -40.39
N SER A 450 -9.73 1.20 -40.99
CA SER A 450 -10.45 2.44 -41.24
C SER A 450 -10.82 2.67 -42.72
N GLN A 451 -10.54 1.75 -43.64
CA GLN A 451 -10.81 1.95 -45.08
C GLN A 451 -12.31 2.10 -45.37
N ASP A 452 -13.14 1.34 -44.68
CA ASP A 452 -14.60 1.29 -44.89
C ASP A 452 -15.37 2.10 -43.85
N PHE A 453 -14.70 2.97 -43.09
CA PHE A 453 -15.40 3.80 -42.12
C PHE A 453 -16.35 4.74 -42.86
N PRO A 454 -17.65 4.76 -42.51
CA PRO A 454 -18.58 5.68 -43.12
C PRO A 454 -18.09 7.10 -42.88
N THR A 455 -17.99 7.90 -43.95
CA THR A 455 -17.67 9.32 -43.84
C THR A 455 -18.70 9.96 -42.92
N HIS A 456 -18.25 10.49 -41.78
CA HIS A 456 -19.15 11.14 -40.83
C HIS A 456 -19.70 12.43 -41.45
N SER A 457 -20.88 12.34 -42.05
CA SER A 457 -21.73 13.49 -42.36
C SER A 457 -22.29 14.00 -41.03
N GLY A 458 -21.77 15.12 -40.52
CA GLY A 458 -22.33 15.72 -39.31
C GLY A 458 -23.83 15.88 -39.46
N ALA A 459 -24.61 15.21 -38.61
CA ALA A 459 -26.06 15.33 -38.64
C ALA A 459 -26.41 16.81 -38.38
N GLN A 460 -27.14 17.42 -39.32
CA GLN A 460 -27.81 18.69 -39.07
C GLN A 460 -28.84 18.42 -37.96
N GLN A 461 -28.48 18.86 -36.74
CA GLN A 461 -29.18 18.66 -35.48
C GLN A 461 -29.20 17.20 -35.00
N ALA A 462 -28.38 16.92 -33.98
CA ALA A 462 -28.58 15.76 -33.12
C ALA A 462 -30.01 15.82 -32.53
N PRO A 463 -30.76 14.71 -32.50
CA PRO A 463 -32.03 14.66 -31.79
C PRO A 463 -31.81 15.14 -30.36
N SER A 464 -32.72 15.96 -29.82
CA SER A 464 -32.66 16.53 -28.47
C SER A 464 -32.90 15.47 -27.37
N SER A 465 -32.22 14.33 -27.46
CA SER A 465 -32.15 13.36 -26.39
C SER A 465 -31.24 13.95 -25.30
N THR A 466 -31.83 14.31 -24.17
CA THR A 466 -31.11 14.71 -22.95
C THR A 466 -30.35 13.57 -22.28
N LYS A 467 -30.36 12.36 -22.86
CA LYS A 467 -29.72 11.16 -22.31
C LYS A 467 -28.56 10.67 -23.19
N ASN A 468 -27.48 10.29 -22.52
CA ASN A 468 -26.19 9.84 -23.05
C ASN A 468 -26.17 8.32 -23.29
N ILE A 469 -25.47 7.92 -24.35
CA ILE A 469 -25.07 6.52 -24.59
C ILE A 469 -23.55 6.49 -24.47
N VAL A 470 -23.01 5.60 -23.63
CA VAL A 470 -21.58 5.59 -23.28
C VAL A 470 -20.95 4.27 -23.70
N LEU A 471 -19.82 4.31 -24.40
CA LEU A 471 -18.96 3.15 -24.66
C LEU A 471 -17.82 3.15 -23.64
N VAL A 472 -17.65 2.04 -22.92
CA VAL A 472 -16.57 1.86 -21.94
C VAL A 472 -15.72 0.68 -22.35
N THR A 473 -14.41 0.87 -22.42
CA THR A 473 -13.44 -0.22 -22.67
C THR A 473 -12.74 -0.58 -21.37
N GLY A 474 -12.46 -1.87 -21.15
CA GLY A 474 -11.73 -2.35 -19.98
C GLY A 474 -12.55 -2.39 -18.67
N THR A 475 -13.85 -2.71 -18.74
CA THR A 475 -14.72 -2.75 -17.54
C THR A 475 -14.38 -3.87 -16.56
N THR A 476 -13.46 -4.77 -16.92
CA THR A 476 -12.94 -5.83 -16.05
C THR A 476 -11.80 -5.38 -15.13
N GLY A 477 -11.21 -4.21 -15.36
CA GLY A 477 -10.16 -3.66 -14.49
C GLY A 477 -10.71 -2.89 -13.28
N GLU A 478 -9.87 -2.64 -12.28
CA GLU A 478 -10.23 -2.00 -10.99
C GLU A 478 -10.93 -0.64 -11.15
N LEU A 479 -10.43 0.21 -12.06
CA LEU A 479 -11.07 1.48 -12.39
C LEU A 479 -12.31 1.29 -13.30
N GLY A 480 -12.24 0.33 -14.21
CA GLY A 480 -13.27 0.10 -15.22
C GLY A 480 -14.58 -0.43 -14.65
N CYS A 481 -14.51 -1.32 -13.65
CA CYS A 481 -15.71 -1.83 -12.98
C CYS A 481 -16.37 -0.73 -12.13
N HIS A 482 -15.57 0.15 -11.53
CA HIS A 482 -16.07 1.31 -10.79
C HIS A 482 -16.74 2.33 -11.72
N LEU A 483 -16.11 2.67 -12.85
CA LEU A 483 -16.71 3.56 -13.86
C LEU A 483 -17.99 2.98 -14.43
N LEU A 484 -18.04 1.67 -14.69
CA LEU A 484 -19.27 1.00 -15.13
C LEU A 484 -20.38 1.15 -14.07
N SER A 485 -20.06 0.95 -12.80
CA SER A 485 -21.03 1.14 -11.70
C SER A 485 -21.55 2.57 -11.62
N LEU A 486 -20.69 3.58 -11.79
CA LEU A 486 -21.10 4.98 -11.78
C LEU A 486 -21.99 5.32 -12.97
N LEU A 487 -21.65 4.84 -14.16
CA LEU A 487 -22.41 5.08 -15.38
C LEU A 487 -23.78 4.37 -15.39
N LEU A 488 -23.90 3.22 -14.72
CA LEU A 488 -25.19 2.54 -14.54
C LEU A 488 -26.10 3.24 -13.51
N ALA A 489 -25.53 4.03 -12.61
CA ALA A 489 -26.27 4.80 -11.59
C ALA A 489 -26.64 6.21 -12.06
N ASP A 490 -26.10 6.69 -13.18
CA ASP A 490 -26.37 8.02 -13.72
C ASP A 490 -27.68 8.02 -14.55
N GLU A 491 -28.69 8.74 -14.08
CA GLU A 491 -30.01 8.85 -14.75
C GLU A 491 -29.93 9.53 -16.13
N ALA A 492 -28.85 10.27 -16.39
CA ALA A 492 -28.55 10.85 -17.68
C ALA A 492 -27.98 9.82 -18.66
N VAL A 493 -27.58 8.62 -18.24
CA VAL A 493 -27.05 7.57 -19.11
C VAL A 493 -28.14 6.51 -19.36
N VAL A 494 -28.54 6.34 -20.63
CA VAL A 494 -29.60 5.38 -20.99
C VAL A 494 -29.03 4.01 -21.38
N LYS A 495 -27.77 3.95 -21.79
CA LYS A 495 -27.13 2.71 -22.22
C LYS A 495 -25.61 2.79 -22.08
N VAL A 496 -25.02 1.73 -21.54
CA VAL A 496 -23.56 1.54 -21.50
C VAL A 496 -23.19 0.32 -22.34
N HIS A 497 -22.34 0.52 -23.35
CA HIS A 497 -21.71 -0.57 -24.09
C HIS A 497 -20.35 -0.89 -23.46
N ALA A 498 -20.24 -2.04 -22.80
CA ALA A 498 -18.98 -2.51 -22.23
C ALA A 498 -18.22 -3.37 -23.27
N LEU A 499 -17.11 -2.84 -23.78
CA LEU A 499 -16.25 -3.56 -24.71
C LEU A 499 -15.08 -4.21 -23.94
N ASN A 500 -15.23 -5.49 -23.64
CA ASN A 500 -14.23 -6.30 -22.96
C ASN A 500 -13.51 -7.21 -23.95
N ARG A 501 -12.20 -7.38 -23.75
CA ARG A 501 -11.43 -8.41 -24.47
C ARG A 501 -11.78 -9.77 -23.85
N SER A 502 -11.83 -10.83 -24.67
CA SER A 502 -11.86 -12.20 -24.14
C SER A 502 -10.59 -12.41 -23.33
N GLY A 503 -10.75 -12.85 -22.08
CA GLY A 503 -9.63 -13.20 -21.19
C GLY A 503 -8.88 -14.42 -21.65
#